data_AF-A0A7W0QEG4-F1
#
_entry.id   AF-A0A7W0QEG4-F1
#
_cell.length_a   1.000
_cell.length_b   1.000
_cell.length_c   1.000
_cell.angle_alpha   90.00
_cell.angle_beta   90.00
_cell.angle_gamma   90.00
#
_symmetry.space_group_name_H-M   'P 1'
#
loop_
_entity.id
_entity.type
_entity.pdbx_description
1 polymer ?
#
loop_
_entity_poly.entity_id
_entity_poly.type
_entity_poly.pdbx_seq_one_letter_code
_entity_poly.pdbx_strand_id
1 'polypeptide(L)' 'MRWAFVFGVVLAIALPKRVPCGVPGLECAVEGRWRTVCTSYELEPFGFYLLELAFHRDIGFAYTTGEECR' A
#
# COMPACT_ATOMS: atom_id res chain seq x y z
N MET A 1 -17.23 -15.27 22.22
CA MET A 1 -15.82 -15.08 21.80
C MET A 1 -15.57 -15.21 20.29
N ARG A 2 -16.12 -16.21 19.58
CA ARG A 2 -15.81 -16.45 18.14
C ARG A 2 -16.05 -15.24 17.22
N TRP A 3 -17.14 -14.51 17.41
CA TRP A 3 -17.46 -13.33 16.60
C TRP A 3 -16.50 -12.17 16.81
N ALA A 4 -16.09 -11.90 18.06
CA ALA A 4 -15.14 -10.83 18.35
C ALA A 4 -13.78 -11.07 17.67
N PHE A 5 -13.32 -12.32 17.62
CA PHE A 5 -12.11 -12.69 16.90
C PHE A 5 -12.25 -12.46 15.39
N VAL A 6 -13.37 -12.90 14.80
CA VAL A 6 -13.65 -12.68 13.37
C VAL A 6 -13.67 -11.18 13.04
N PHE A 7 -14.35 -10.37 13.85
CA PHE A 7 -14.37 -8.92 13.68
C PHE A 7 -12.98 -8.31 13.81
N GLY A 8 -12.17 -8.76 14.77
CA GLY A 8 -10.79 -8.30 14.93
C GLY A 8 -9.93 -8.60 13.71
N VAL A 9 -10.05 -9.80 13.13
CA VAL A 9 -9.31 -10.19 11.92
C VAL A 9 -9.76 -9.36 10.72
N VAL A 10 -11.07 -9.20 10.51
CA VAL A 10 -11.59 -8.39 9.40
C VAL A 10 -11.14 -6.94 9.50
N LEU A 11 -11.18 -6.35 10.70
CA LEU A 11 -10.69 -5.00 10.94
C LEU A 11 -9.20 -4.89 10.65
N ALA A 12 -8.38 -5.84 11.09
CA ALA A 12 -6.95 -5.85 10.82
C ALA A 12 -6.62 -5.89 9.33
N ILE A 13 -7.35 -6.69 8.55
CA ILE A 13 -7.19 -6.81 7.09
C ILE A 13 -7.62 -5.51 6.37
N ALA A 14 -8.61 -4.81 6.91
CA ALA A 14 -9.11 -3.54 6.36
C ALA A 14 -8.29 -2.31 6.79
N LEU A 15 -7.26 -2.47 7.65
CA LEU A 15 -6.45 -1.34 8.07
C LEU A 15 -5.70 -0.73 6.88
N PRO A 16 -5.66 0.60 6.76
CA PRO A 16 -4.93 1.26 5.69
C PRO A 16 -3.42 1.10 5.92
N LYS A 17 -2.74 0.51 4.93
CA LYS A 17 -1.29 0.39 4.86
C LYS A 17 -0.78 1.31 3.77
N ARG A 18 0.16 2.19 4.14
CA ARG A 18 0.89 3.01 3.17
C ARG A 18 1.99 2.19 2.52
N VAL A 19 1.97 2.11 1.20
CA VAL A 19 2.93 1.37 0.39
C VAL A 19 3.56 2.31 -0.63
N PRO A 20 4.89 2.51 -0.59
CA PRO A 20 5.56 3.29 -1.62
C PRO A 20 5.45 2.53 -2.94
N CYS A 21 5.26 3.27 -4.03
CA CYS A 21 5.25 2.74 -5.39
C CYS A 21 4.08 1.83 -5.76
N GLY A 22 3.04 1.79 -4.92
CA GLY A 22 1.86 0.92 -5.11
C GLY A 22 2.15 -0.53 -4.76
N VAL A 23 3.28 -1.06 -5.24
CA VAL A 23 3.66 -2.46 -5.06
C VAL A 23 4.87 -2.59 -4.13
N PRO A 24 4.87 -3.55 -3.20
CA PRO A 24 6.04 -3.85 -2.39
C PRO A 24 7.26 -4.24 -3.23
N GLY A 25 8.38 -3.55 -2.99
CA GLY A 25 9.68 -3.91 -3.59
C GLY A 25 9.96 -3.28 -4.95
N LEU A 26 9.06 -2.44 -5.49
CA LEU A 26 9.37 -1.60 -6.63
C LEU A 26 10.03 -0.29 -6.19
N GLU A 27 11.01 0.16 -6.98
CA GLU A 27 11.61 1.49 -6.87
C GLU A 27 10.94 2.39 -7.92
N CYS A 28 10.16 3.37 -7.46
CA CYS A 28 9.46 4.35 -8.29
C CYS A 28 9.91 5.79 -7.99
N ALA A 29 11.05 5.95 -7.30
CA ALA A 29 11.62 7.26 -7.06
C ALA A 29 11.93 7.92 -8.42
N VAL A 30 11.12 8.88 -8.82
CA VAL A 30 11.33 9.63 -10.05
C VAL A 30 12.09 10.90 -9.69
N GLU A 31 13.18 11.18 -10.41
CA GLU A 31 13.80 12.50 -10.34
C GLU A 31 12.78 13.54 -10.82
N GLY A 32 12.23 14.29 -9.88
CA GLY A 32 11.32 15.38 -10.13
C GLY A 32 12.04 16.61 -10.67
N ARG A 33 11.26 17.63 -11.06
CA ARG A 33 11.82 18.93 -11.45
C ARG A 33 12.58 19.53 -10.26
N TRP A 34 13.78 20.06 -10.50
CA TRP A 34 14.64 20.74 -9.51
C TRP A 34 15.36 19.86 -8.47
N ARG A 35 15.82 18.64 -8.82
CA ARG A 35 16.52 17.71 -7.91
C ARG A 35 15.67 17.22 -6.72
N THR A 36 14.36 17.42 -6.76
CA THR A 36 13.41 16.87 -5.78
C THR A 36 13.14 15.41 -6.15
N VAL A 37 13.15 14.48 -5.20
CA VAL A 37 12.78 13.09 -5.47
C VAL A 37 11.32 12.92 -5.12
N CYS A 38 10.49 12.63 -6.12
CA CYS A 38 9.07 12.34 -5.93
C CYS A 38 8.87 10.83 -5.91
N THR A 39 8.21 10.34 -4.87
CA THR A 39 7.85 8.93 -4.70
C THR A 39 6.33 8.83 -4.66
N SER A 40 5.73 8.09 -5.59
CA SER A 40 4.31 7.76 -5.50
C SER A 40 4.06 6.82 -4.33
N TYR A 41 2.89 6.90 -3.73
CA TYR A 41 2.46 5.99 -2.68
C TYR A 41 1.00 5.65 -2.86
N GLU A 42 0.64 4.46 -2.39
CA GLU A 42 -0.74 4.00 -2.32
C GLU A 42 -1.08 3.67 -0.86
N LEU A 43 -2.32 3.95 -0.49
CA LEU A 43 -2.91 3.56 0.77
C LEU A 43 -3.88 2.44 0.46
N GLU A 44 -3.46 1.21 0.72
CA GLU A 44 -4.23 0.01 0.40
C GLU A 44 -4.64 -0.75 1.66
N PRO A 45 -5.68 -1.59 1.63
CA PRO A 45 -5.98 -2.46 2.76
C PRO A 45 -4.82 -3.40 3.02
N PHE A 46 -4.47 -3.61 4.29
CA PHE A 46 -3.40 -4.53 4.68
C PHE A 46 -3.55 -5.94 4.10
N GLY A 47 -4.79 -6.39 3.89
CA GLY A 47 -5.05 -7.64 3.17
C GLY A 47 -4.53 -7.67 1.73
N PHE A 48 -4.73 -6.58 0.99
CA PHE A 48 -4.26 -6.46 -0.40
C PHE A 48 -2.73 -6.41 -0.43
N TYR A 49 -2.12 -5.59 0.41
CA TYR A 49 -0.66 -5.59 0.61
C TYR A 49 -0.07 -6.99 0.80
N LEU A 50 -0.69 -7.82 1.66
CA LEU A 50 -0.23 -9.18 1.90
C LEU A 50 -0.39 -10.08 0.67
N LEU A 51 -1.46 -9.92 -0.10
CA LEU A 51 -1.66 -10.66 -1.34
C LEU A 51 -0.63 -10.23 -2.39
N GLU A 52 -0.39 -8.93 -2.56
CA GLU A 52 0.63 -8.41 -3.48
C GLU A 52 2.02 -8.92 -3.11
N LEU A 53 2.35 -8.92 -1.82
CA LEU A 53 3.60 -9.48 -1.31
C LEU A 53 3.71 -10.99 -1.58
N ALA A 54 2.62 -11.74 -1.42
CA ALA A 54 2.61 -13.19 -1.66
C ALA A 54 2.73 -13.53 -3.15
N PHE A 55 2.06 -12.77 -4.01
CA PHE A 55 2.00 -13.04 -5.46
C PHE A 55 3.03 -12.28 -6.29
N HIS A 56 3.73 -11.30 -5.70
CA HIS A 56 4.62 -10.37 -6.40
C HIS A 56 3.94 -9.72 -7.62
N ARG A 57 2.67 -9.36 -7.47
CA ARG A 57 1.87 -8.72 -8.51
C ARG A 57 1.04 -7.61 -7.90
N ASP A 58 0.92 -6.53 -8.68
CA ASP A 58 0.00 -5.44 -8.43
C ASP A 58 -1.44 -5.93 -8.61
N ILE A 59 -2.27 -5.77 -7.57
CA ILE A 59 -3.70 -6.09 -7.59
C ILE A 59 -4.51 -4.84 -7.97
N GLY A 60 -3.88 -3.66 -7.96
CA GLY A 60 -4.45 -2.40 -8.44
C GLY A 60 -5.58 -1.87 -7.57
N PHE A 61 -5.57 -2.18 -6.27
CA PHE A 61 -6.60 -1.73 -5.34
C PHE A 61 -6.01 -0.91 -4.20
N ALA A 62 -6.28 0.40 -4.24
CA ALA A 62 -5.94 1.33 -3.18
C ALA A 62 -7.18 2.14 -2.76
N TYR A 63 -7.26 2.49 -1.47
CA TYR A 63 -8.20 3.48 -0.96
C TYR A 63 -7.89 4.88 -1.50
N THR A 64 -6.61 5.20 -1.64
CA THR A 64 -6.14 6.46 -2.24
C THR A 64 -4.71 6.31 -2.72
N THR A 65 -4.34 7.12 -3.69
CA THR A 65 -2.98 7.21 -4.26
C THR A 65 -2.51 8.65 -4.16
N GLY A 66 -1.22 8.86 -3.98
CA GLY A 66 -0.64 10.19 -3.94
C GLY A 66 0.85 10.19 -4.27
N GLU A 67 1.46 11.36 -4.21
CA GLU A 67 2.89 11.54 -4.44
C GLU A 67 3.48 12.34 -3.28
N GLU A 68 4.65 11.92 -2.81
CA GLU A 68 5.43 12.64 -1.81
C GLU A 68 6.77 13.03 -2.42
N CYS A 69 7.01 14.34 -2.54
CA CYS A 69 8.26 14.90 -3.05
C CYS A 69 9.10 15.40 -1.88
N ARG A 70 10.36 14.96 -1.79
CA ARG A 70 11.32 15.34 -0.76
C ARG A 70 12.61 15.90 -1.34
#